data_AF-A0A067EWM6-F1
#
_entry.id   AF-A0A067EWM6-F1
#
_cell.length_a   1.000
_cell.length_b   1.000
_cell.length_c   1.000
_cell.angle_alpha   90.00
_cell.angle_beta   90.00
_cell.angle_gamma   90.00
#
_symmetry.space_group_name_H-M   'P 1'
#
loop_
_entity.id
_entity.type
_entity.pdbx_description
1 polymer ?
#
loop_
_entity_poly.entity_id
_entity_poly.type
_entity_poly.pdbx_seq_one_letter_code
_entity_poly.pdbx_strand_id
1 'polypeptide(L)'
;MASNNQPPQKQDTQPGKEHVMNPIPQFTSPDYTPSNKLRGMVALVTGGDSGIGRAVCHCFAQEGATVAFTYVKPQEDKDAKETLEMLREAKTPDAKDPMAISADLGFDENCKRVVDEVVNAYDRIDILVNNAAEQYECGSVEDIDESRL
;
A
#
# COMPACT_ATOMS: atom_id res chain seq x y z
N MET A 1 27.01 6.98 6.30
CA MET A 1 27.10 7.27 4.86
C MET A 1 26.47 6.11 4.12
N ALA A 2 25.28 6.27 3.55
CA ALA A 2 24.64 5.19 2.81
C ALA A 2 25.39 4.98 1.49
N SER A 3 25.95 3.78 1.28
CA SER A 3 26.51 3.39 -0.01
C SER A 3 25.36 3.34 -1.02
N ASN A 4 25.30 4.32 -1.92
CA ASN A 4 24.29 4.40 -2.95
C ASN A 4 24.59 3.31 -4.00
N ASN A 5 24.04 2.11 -3.78
CA ASN A 5 24.38 0.88 -4.52
C ASN A 5 23.12 0.26 -5.15
N GLN A 6 22.25 1.09 -5.73
CA GLN A 6 21.14 0.56 -6.53
C GLN A 6 21.67 0.15 -7.91
N PRO A 7 21.65 -1.16 -8.27
CA PRO A 7 22.04 -1.60 -9.60
C PRO A 7 21.07 -1.06 -10.66
N PRO A 8 21.54 -0.79 -11.89
CA PRO A 8 20.66 -0.46 -13.00
C PRO A 8 19.60 -1.54 -13.19
N GLN A 9 18.33 -1.13 -13.17
CA GLN A 9 17.18 -2.02 -13.35
C GLN A 9 16.01 -1.22 -13.94
N LYS A 10 15.09 -1.91 -14.62
CA LYS A 10 13.86 -1.35 -15.19
C LYS A 10 12.78 -2.42 -15.19
N GLN A 11 11.52 -2.00 -15.09
CA GLN A 11 10.35 -2.84 -15.35
C GLN A 11 9.58 -2.24 -16.53
N ASP A 12 9.00 -3.09 -17.37
CA ASP A 12 8.30 -2.66 -18.60
C ASP A 12 6.81 -2.36 -18.38
N THR A 13 6.31 -2.54 -17.16
CA THR A 13 4.91 -2.31 -16.79
C THR A 13 4.78 -1.43 -15.57
N GLN A 14 3.72 -0.63 -15.53
CA GLN A 14 3.22 0.05 -14.34
C GLN A 14 1.79 -0.46 -14.03
N PRO A 15 1.41 -0.63 -12.76
CA PRO A 15 2.23 -0.53 -11.55
C PRO A 15 3.43 -1.49 -11.51
N GLY A 16 4.50 -1.05 -10.85
CA GLY A 16 5.74 -1.81 -10.70
C GLY A 16 5.60 -2.87 -9.61
N LYS A 17 6.40 -3.93 -9.70
CA LYS A 17 6.39 -5.04 -8.74
C LYS A 17 7.53 -4.89 -7.75
N GLU A 18 7.25 -4.88 -6.46
CA GLU A 18 8.30 -4.72 -5.45
C GLU A 18 9.17 -5.99 -5.35
N HIS A 19 8.53 -7.16 -5.38
CA HIS A 19 9.22 -8.46 -5.27
C HIS A 19 10.22 -8.78 -6.39
N VAL A 20 10.31 -7.98 -7.45
CA VAL A 20 11.32 -8.13 -8.52
C VAL A 20 12.48 -7.13 -8.43
N MET A 21 12.42 -6.18 -7.48
CA MET A 21 13.46 -5.17 -7.29
C MET A 21 14.73 -5.77 -6.68
N ASN A 22 15.88 -5.16 -7.01
CA ASN A 22 17.17 -5.52 -6.43
C ASN A 22 17.97 -4.26 -6.03
N PRO A 23 18.31 -4.04 -4.74
CA PRO A 23 17.81 -4.79 -3.59
C PRO A 23 16.30 -4.57 -3.40
N ILE A 24 15.65 -5.51 -2.71
CA ILE A 24 14.28 -5.33 -2.25
C ILE A 24 14.24 -4.13 -1.28
N PRO A 25 13.23 -3.25 -1.37
CA PRO A 25 13.05 -2.16 -0.42
C PRO A 25 13.02 -2.63 1.03
N GLN A 26 13.62 -1.82 1.92
CA GLN A 26 13.51 -2.01 3.36
C GLN A 26 12.28 -1.23 3.85
N PHE A 27 11.14 -1.92 3.99
CA PHE A 27 9.87 -1.34 4.46
C PHE A 27 9.62 -1.54 5.96
N THR A 28 10.49 -2.29 6.66
CA THR A 28 10.48 -2.45 8.12
C THR A 28 11.77 -1.92 8.74
N SER A 29 11.71 -1.58 10.03
CA SER A 29 12.88 -1.26 10.83
C SER A 29 12.91 -2.19 12.04
N PRO A 30 14.01 -2.94 12.27
CA PRO A 30 14.13 -3.83 13.43
C PRO A 30 14.18 -3.07 14.76
N ASP A 31 14.53 -1.78 14.72
CA ASP A 31 14.64 -0.92 15.91
C ASP A 31 13.30 -0.23 16.26
N TYR A 32 12.26 -0.41 15.43
CA TYR A 32 10.95 0.18 15.69
C TYR A 32 10.27 -0.52 16.88
N THR A 33 9.92 0.27 17.89
CA THR A 33 9.22 -0.22 19.08
C THR A 33 7.80 0.34 19.12
N PRO A 34 6.76 -0.48 18.86
CA PRO A 34 5.38 0.00 18.88
C PRO A 34 4.93 0.39 20.29
N SER A 35 4.02 1.37 20.37
CA SER A 35 3.49 1.88 21.64
C SER A 35 1.97 1.93 21.71
N ASN A 36 1.29 1.16 20.84
CA ASN A 36 -0.16 1.04 20.72
C ASN A 36 -0.86 2.37 20.42
N LYS A 37 -0.23 3.26 19.64
CA LYS A 37 -0.75 4.60 19.35
C LYS A 37 -2.06 4.59 18.57
N LEU A 38 -2.29 3.54 17.78
CA LEU A 38 -3.45 3.41 16.89
C LEU A 38 -4.39 2.29 17.33
N ARG A 39 -4.28 1.87 18.59
CA ARG A 39 -5.06 0.77 19.15
C ARG A 39 -6.56 0.99 18.93
N GLY A 40 -7.19 0.03 18.26
CA GLY A 40 -8.63 0.03 18.02
C GLY A 40 -9.10 1.01 16.92
N MET A 41 -8.16 1.61 16.18
CA MET A 41 -8.47 2.40 14.99
C MET A 41 -8.59 1.51 13.75
N VAL A 42 -9.38 1.95 12.78
CA VAL A 42 -9.46 1.35 11.44
C VAL A 42 -8.81 2.28 10.43
N ALA A 43 -7.80 1.78 9.71
CA ALA A 43 -7.08 2.52 8.69
C ALA A 43 -7.34 1.95 7.30
N LEU A 44 -7.57 2.84 6.33
CA LEU A 44 -7.59 2.55 4.90
C LEU A 44 -6.39 3.24 4.24
N VAL A 45 -5.51 2.46 3.62
CA VAL A 45 -4.32 2.95 2.89
C VAL A 45 -4.43 2.57 1.42
N THR A 46 -4.49 3.55 0.52
CA THR A 46 -4.52 3.24 -0.92
C THR A 46 -3.10 2.93 -1.43
N GLY A 47 -2.93 1.91 -2.27
CA GLY A 47 -1.61 1.49 -2.76
C GLY A 47 -0.73 0.98 -1.61
N GLY A 48 -1.31 0.16 -0.74
CA GLY A 48 -0.67 -0.34 0.48
C GLY A 48 0.05 -1.67 0.31
N ASP A 49 0.04 -2.25 -0.89
CA ASP A 49 0.68 -3.51 -1.26
C ASP A 49 2.20 -3.42 -1.37
N SER A 50 2.75 -2.23 -1.59
CA SER A 50 4.17 -2.02 -1.85
C SER A 50 4.65 -0.63 -1.37
N GLY A 51 5.96 -0.44 -1.40
CA GLY A 51 6.68 0.78 -1.15
C GLY A 51 6.32 1.45 0.17
N ILE A 52 6.03 2.74 0.09
CA ILE A 52 5.67 3.58 1.24
C ILE A 52 4.36 3.09 1.86
N GLY A 53 3.37 2.73 1.05
CA GLY A 53 2.09 2.23 1.53
C GLY A 53 2.24 0.95 2.36
N ARG A 54 3.04 0.00 1.90
CA ARG A 54 3.40 -1.23 2.65
C ARG A 54 4.03 -0.92 4.00
N ALA A 55 5.02 -0.02 4.03
CA ALA A 55 5.67 0.39 5.27
C ALA A 55 4.68 1.04 6.26
N VAL A 56 3.79 1.90 5.76
CA VAL A 56 2.74 2.54 6.57
C VAL A 56 1.77 1.49 7.12
N CYS A 57 1.27 0.58 6.29
CA CYS A 57 0.40 -0.51 6.71
C CYS A 57 1.03 -1.34 7.83
N HIS A 58 2.30 -1.71 7.68
CA HIS A 58 3.02 -2.50 8.68
C HIS A 58 3.15 -1.75 10.01
N CYS A 59 3.61 -0.50 9.99
CA CYS A 59 3.70 0.32 11.21
C CYS A 59 2.33 0.51 11.87
N PHE A 60 1.26 0.69 11.09
CA PHE A 60 -0.09 0.84 11.64
C PHE A 60 -0.59 -0.44 12.31
N ALA A 61 -0.34 -1.60 11.69
CA ALA A 61 -0.67 -2.90 12.29
C ALA A 61 0.10 -3.12 13.61
N GLN A 62 1.40 -2.81 13.64
CA GLN A 62 2.21 -2.89 14.87
C GLN A 62 1.70 -1.94 15.97
N GLU A 63 1.13 -0.79 15.61
CA GLU A 63 0.54 0.18 16.53
C GLU A 63 -0.90 -0.15 16.94
N GLY A 64 -1.44 -1.31 16.52
CA GLY A 64 -2.73 -1.84 16.95
C GLY A 64 -3.93 -1.40 16.11
N ALA A 65 -3.71 -0.86 14.90
CA ALA A 65 -4.78 -0.57 13.97
C ALA A 65 -5.26 -1.84 13.25
N THR A 66 -6.55 -1.89 12.92
CA THR A 66 -7.07 -2.76 11.88
C THR A 66 -6.82 -2.09 10.52
N VAL A 67 -6.13 -2.78 9.61
CA VAL A 67 -5.68 -2.19 8.34
C VAL A 67 -6.39 -2.81 7.13
N ALA A 68 -7.02 -1.97 6.33
CA ALA A 68 -7.38 -2.26 4.95
C ALA A 68 -6.43 -1.51 4.00
N PHE A 69 -6.12 -2.11 2.86
CA PHE A 69 -5.39 -1.42 1.81
C PHE A 69 -5.89 -1.76 0.41
N THR A 70 -5.67 -0.84 -0.53
CA THR A 70 -5.94 -1.08 -1.95
C THR A 70 -4.68 -1.39 -2.74
N TYR A 71 -4.87 -2.05 -3.89
CA TYR A 71 -3.84 -2.36 -4.88
C TYR A 71 -4.48 -2.64 -6.25
N VAL A 72 -3.67 -2.76 -7.31
CA VAL A 72 -4.14 -3.00 -8.69
C VAL A 72 -3.86 -4.44 -9.15
N LYS A 73 -4.90 -5.08 -9.68
CA LYS A 73 -4.82 -6.42 -10.28
C LYS A 73 -4.56 -6.36 -11.80
N PRO A 74 -3.95 -7.42 -12.37
CA PRO A 74 -3.28 -8.54 -11.70
C PRO A 74 -1.81 -8.27 -11.31
N GLN A 75 -1.26 -7.11 -11.69
CA GLN A 75 0.18 -6.82 -11.65
C GLN A 75 0.76 -6.93 -10.23
N GLU A 76 0.03 -6.49 -9.21
CA GLU A 76 0.49 -6.38 -7.83
C GLU A 76 -0.04 -7.50 -6.91
N ASP A 77 -0.72 -8.54 -7.43
CA ASP A 77 -1.35 -9.59 -6.61
C ASP A 77 -0.38 -10.30 -5.67
N LYS A 78 0.88 -10.50 -6.11
CA LYS A 78 1.91 -11.11 -5.27
C LYS A 78 2.32 -10.17 -4.14
N ASP A 79 2.57 -8.91 -4.43
CA ASP A 79 2.99 -7.89 -3.45
C ASP A 79 1.88 -7.63 -2.42
N ALA A 80 0.62 -7.61 -2.87
CA ALA A 80 -0.54 -7.50 -2.00
C ALA A 80 -0.69 -8.72 -1.08
N LYS A 81 -0.48 -9.94 -1.59
CA LYS A 81 -0.52 -11.16 -0.78
C LYS A 81 0.57 -11.18 0.29
N GLU A 82 1.81 -10.88 -0.09
CA GLU A 82 2.95 -10.81 0.83
C GLU A 82 2.71 -9.76 1.93
N THR A 83 2.17 -8.59 1.55
CA THR A 83 1.77 -7.57 2.53
C THR A 83 0.68 -8.09 3.46
N LEU A 84 -0.36 -8.72 2.94
CA LEU A 84 -1.46 -9.22 3.76
C LEU A 84 -1.00 -10.26 4.79
N GLU A 85 -0.07 -11.14 4.41
CA GLU A 85 0.54 -12.12 5.31
C GLU A 85 1.37 -11.42 6.40
N MET A 86 2.23 -10.48 6.01
CA MET A 86 3.02 -9.65 6.94
C MET A 86 2.14 -8.90 7.95
N LEU A 87 1.03 -8.30 7.51
CA LEU A 87 0.12 -7.58 8.42
C LEU A 87 -0.58 -8.52 9.41
N ARG A 88 -0.88 -9.76 9.01
CA ARG A 88 -1.43 -10.76 9.93
C ARG A 88 -0.44 -11.17 11.02
N GLU A 89 0.85 -11.19 10.68
CA GLU A 89 1.92 -11.49 11.65
C GLU A 89 2.19 -10.29 12.58
N ALA A 90 2.11 -9.07 12.07
CA ALA A 90 2.45 -7.85 12.80
C ALA A 90 1.33 -7.31 13.71
N LYS A 91 0.07 -7.62 13.42
CA LYS A 91 -1.07 -7.03 14.13
C LYS A 91 -1.14 -7.43 15.61
N THR A 92 -1.72 -6.56 16.42
CA THR A 92 -2.05 -6.86 17.81
C THR A 92 -3.27 -7.79 17.91
N PRO A 93 -3.44 -8.57 19.00
CA PRO A 93 -4.56 -9.52 19.15
C PRO A 93 -5.96 -8.89 19.12
N ASP A 94 -6.06 -7.61 19.43
CA ASP A 94 -7.31 -6.84 19.44
C ASP A 94 -7.66 -6.21 18.08
N ALA A 95 -6.73 -6.21 17.12
CA ALA A 95 -7.01 -5.80 15.75
C ALA A 95 -7.69 -6.94 14.97
N LYS A 96 -8.65 -6.58 14.10
CA LYS A 96 -9.29 -7.54 13.18
C LYS A 96 -8.30 -8.04 12.13
N ASP A 97 -8.66 -9.06 11.38
CA ASP A 97 -7.83 -9.51 10.24
C ASP A 97 -7.75 -8.39 9.19
N PRO A 98 -6.55 -8.10 8.66
CA PRO A 98 -6.37 -7.09 7.62
C PRO A 98 -7.04 -7.52 6.31
N MET A 99 -7.30 -6.55 5.44
CA MET A 99 -8.00 -6.75 4.17
C MET A 99 -7.26 -6.08 3.02
N ALA A 100 -7.10 -6.80 1.91
CA ALA A 100 -6.56 -6.28 0.66
C ALA A 100 -7.71 -6.15 -0.36
N ILE A 101 -7.93 -4.97 -0.91
CA ILE A 101 -9.01 -4.68 -1.87
C ILE A 101 -8.38 -4.35 -3.22
N SER A 102 -8.62 -5.19 -4.23
CA SER A 102 -8.21 -4.85 -5.59
C SER A 102 -9.15 -3.78 -6.17
N ALA A 103 -8.61 -2.64 -6.58
CA ALA A 103 -9.38 -1.54 -7.15
C ALA A 103 -8.51 -0.62 -8.01
N ASP A 104 -8.99 -0.30 -9.21
CA ASP A 104 -8.48 0.83 -9.98
C ASP A 104 -9.18 2.11 -9.50
N LEU A 105 -8.44 2.96 -8.79
CA LEU A 105 -8.95 4.19 -8.18
C LEU A 105 -9.07 5.36 -9.17
N GLY A 106 -8.74 5.16 -10.46
CA GLY A 106 -9.06 6.12 -11.53
C GLY A 106 -10.57 6.24 -11.78
N PHE A 107 -11.38 5.32 -11.25
CA PHE A 107 -12.83 5.31 -11.42
C PHE A 107 -13.57 5.62 -10.10
N ASP A 108 -14.42 6.64 -10.12
CA ASP A 108 -15.20 7.10 -8.95
C ASP A 108 -16.04 5.99 -8.29
N GLU A 109 -16.63 5.10 -9.10
CA GLU A 109 -17.41 3.95 -8.61
C GLU A 109 -16.55 2.97 -7.80
N ASN A 110 -15.29 2.75 -8.21
CA ASN A 110 -14.37 1.90 -7.48
C ASN A 110 -13.96 2.54 -6.14
N CYS A 111 -13.75 3.86 -6.12
CA CYS A 111 -13.45 4.60 -4.89
C CYS A 111 -14.57 4.44 -3.85
N LYS A 112 -15.83 4.59 -4.27
CA LYS A 112 -17.01 4.38 -3.41
C LYS A 112 -17.08 2.95 -2.89
N ARG A 113 -16.93 1.97 -3.79
CA ARG A 113 -16.94 0.54 -3.44
C ARG A 113 -15.87 0.20 -2.38
N VAL A 114 -14.66 0.72 -2.51
CA VAL A 114 -13.58 0.49 -1.53
C VAL A 114 -14.00 0.97 -0.15
N VAL A 115 -14.54 2.19 -0.05
CA VAL A 115 -15.02 2.74 1.23
C VAL A 115 -16.13 1.88 1.81
N ASP A 116 -17.11 1.50 0.98
CA ASP A 116 -18.23 0.65 1.40
C ASP A 116 -17.76 -0.71 1.91
N GLU A 117 -16.82 -1.37 1.22
CA GLU A 117 -16.26 -2.66 1.66
C GLU A 117 -15.58 -2.54 3.04
N VAL A 118 -14.80 -1.49 3.26
CA VAL A 118 -14.12 -1.25 4.55
C VAL A 118 -15.12 -0.96 5.66
N VAL A 119 -16.10 -0.09 5.43
CA VAL A 119 -17.15 0.23 6.41
C VAL A 119 -18.00 -1.00 6.71
N ASN A 120 -18.36 -1.82 5.71
CA ASN A 120 -19.12 -3.04 5.93
C ASN A 120 -18.34 -4.09 6.74
N ALA A 121 -17.03 -4.21 6.52
CA ALA A 121 -16.19 -5.16 7.26
C ALA A 121 -15.85 -4.67 8.68
N TYR A 122 -15.58 -3.38 8.83
CA TYR A 122 -14.97 -2.82 10.04
C TYR A 122 -15.81 -1.79 10.78
N ASP A 123 -17.01 -1.47 10.29
CA ASP A 123 -18.02 -0.51 10.82
C ASP A 123 -17.65 0.97 10.66
N ARG A 124 -16.36 1.28 10.45
CA ARG A 124 -15.84 2.66 10.41
C ARG A 124 -14.52 2.76 9.65
N ILE A 125 -14.12 4.00 9.36
CA ILE A 125 -12.77 4.37 8.95
C ILE A 125 -12.35 5.55 9.83
N ASP A 126 -11.26 5.40 10.56
CA ASP A 126 -10.70 6.45 11.42
C ASP A 126 -9.54 7.18 10.74
N ILE A 127 -8.80 6.46 9.90
CA ILE A 127 -7.61 6.97 9.22
C ILE A 127 -7.73 6.64 7.73
N LEU A 128 -7.62 7.66 6.88
CA LEU A 128 -7.51 7.51 5.43
C LEU A 128 -6.14 8.03 4.98
N VAL A 129 -5.39 7.18 4.27
CA VAL A 129 -4.11 7.52 3.64
C VAL A 129 -4.25 7.39 2.13
N ASN A 130 -4.38 8.53 1.45
CA ASN A 130 -4.35 8.61 -0.01
C ASN A 130 -2.89 8.62 -0.48
N ASN A 131 -2.40 7.47 -0.92
CA ASN A 131 -1.01 7.19 -1.29
C ASN A 131 -0.86 6.57 -2.69
N ALA A 132 -1.89 5.96 -3.26
CA ALA A 132 -1.81 5.36 -4.59
C ALA A 132 -1.52 6.43 -5.65
N ALA A 133 -0.61 6.12 -6.58
CA ALA A 133 -0.21 7.04 -7.63
C ALA A 133 0.36 6.29 -8.84
N GLU A 134 0.24 6.92 -10.00
CA GLU A 134 1.00 6.60 -11.19
C GLU A 134 1.89 7.79 -11.59
N GLN A 135 2.97 7.51 -12.30
CA GLN A 135 3.91 8.53 -12.75
C GLN A 135 4.47 8.11 -14.10
N TYR A 136 4.26 8.97 -15.09
CA TYR A 136 4.78 8.78 -16.43
C TYR A 136 5.79 9.88 -16.76
N GLU A 137 7.06 9.50 -16.96
CA GLU A 137 8.11 10.45 -17.32
C GLU A 137 7.93 10.96 -18.77
N CYS A 138 8.01 12.28 -18.96
CA CYS A 138 7.96 12.95 -20.25
C CYS A 138 9.13 13.91 -20.39
N GLY A 139 9.69 14.02 -21.60
CA GLY A 139 10.70 15.02 -21.93
C GLY A 139 10.10 16.40 -22.23
N SER A 140 8.86 16.44 -22.74
CA SER A 140 8.14 17.67 -23.08
C SER A 140 6.65 17.59 -22.75
N VAL A 141 5.99 18.74 -22.63
CA VAL A 141 4.53 18.80 -22.38
C VAL A 141 3.73 18.31 -23.59
N GLU A 142 4.27 18.48 -24.79
CA GLU A 142 3.68 18.03 -26.06
C GLU A 142 3.62 16.50 -26.19
N ASP A 143 4.37 15.77 -25.34
CA ASP A 143 4.37 14.30 -25.31
C ASP A 143 3.29 13.71 -24.37
N ILE A 144 2.49 14.56 -23.71
CA ILE A 144 1.41 14.15 -22.81
C ILE A 144 0.13 14.00 -23.62
N ASP A 145 -0.44 12.80 -23.63
CA ASP A 145 -1.72 12.50 -24.27
C ASP A 145 -2.90 12.61 -23.29
N GLU A 146 -4.14 12.63 -23.82
CA GLU A 146 -5.36 12.73 -23.00
C GLU A 146 -5.51 11.60 -21.97
N SER A 147 -4.95 10.41 -22.23
CA SER A 147 -5.01 9.30 -21.27
C SER A 147 -4.10 9.48 -20.05
N ARG A 148 -3.21 10.48 -20.10
CA ARG A 148 -2.22 10.78 -19.07
C ARG A 148 -2.39 12.19 -18.46
N LEU A 149 -3.49 12.88 -18.79
CA LEU A 149 -3.88 14.18 -18.23
C LEU A 149 -4.68 14.03 -16.92
#